data_AF-A0A7W7SSS3-F1
#
_entry.id   AF-A0A7W7SSS3-F1
#
_cell.length_a   1.000
_cell.length_b   1.000
_cell.length_c   1.000
_cell.angle_alpha   90.00
_cell.angle_beta   90.00
_cell.angle_gamma   90.00
#
_symmetry.space_group_name_H-M   'P 1'
#
loop_
_entity.id
_entity.type
_entity.pdbx_description
1 polymer ?
#
loop_
_entity_poly.entity_id
_entity_poly.type
_entity_poly.pdbx_seq_one_letter_code
_entity_poly.pdbx_strand_id
1 'polypeptide(L)'
;MVSAAPLFYADVRGIIDLVLLVFALVIESVAFVHCLTQRSDAFPAIGTLPKAGWLAILGICLLLTLLGFGVISIFGLIGIAAGMIYMLDVRPGLRDLSDGKGYW
;
A
#
# COMPACT_ATOMS: atom_id res chain seq x y z
N MET A 1 18.48 -26.88 22.75
CA MET A 1 17.56 -27.76 22.01
C MET A 1 17.78 -27.48 20.53
N VAL A 2 18.35 -28.42 19.78
CA VAL A 2 18.45 -28.30 18.31
C VAL A 2 17.03 -28.45 17.79
N SER A 3 16.48 -27.38 17.23
CA SER A 3 15.14 -27.40 16.64
C SER A 3 15.11 -28.47 15.54
N ALA A 4 14.25 -29.47 15.69
CA ALA A 4 13.95 -30.47 14.66
C ALA A 4 13.08 -29.87 13.54
N ALA A 5 13.30 -28.60 13.20
CA ALA A 5 12.60 -27.97 12.08
C ALA A 5 12.97 -28.74 10.82
N PRO A 6 11.99 -29.28 10.08
CA PRO A 6 12.29 -30.00 8.86
C PRO A 6 12.95 -29.05 7.85
N LEU A 7 13.90 -29.57 7.06
CA LEU A 7 14.74 -28.78 6.17
C LEU A 7 13.94 -27.86 5.21
N PHE A 8 12.70 -28.23 4.87
CA PHE A 8 11.81 -27.46 3.99
C PHE A 8 11.18 -26.22 4.63
N TYR A 9 11.21 -26.06 5.96
CA TYR A 9 10.57 -24.93 6.65
C TYR A 9 11.12 -23.58 6.17
N ALA A 10 12.44 -23.48 5.98
CA ALA A 10 13.09 -22.27 5.52
C ALA A 10 12.64 -21.90 4.09
N ASP A 11 12.53 -22.89 3.20
CA ASP A 11 12.10 -22.68 1.82
C ASP A 11 10.64 -22.22 1.76
N VAL A 12 9.74 -22.88 2.51
CA VAL A 12 8.32 -22.49 2.58
C VAL A 12 8.17 -21.08 3.13
N ARG A 13 8.86 -20.75 4.22
CA ARG A 13 8.84 -19.40 4.79
C ARG A 13 9.36 -18.38 3.78
N GLY A 14 10.46 -18.67 3.09
CA GLY A 14 11.05 -17.79 2.09
C GLY A 14 10.09 -17.50 0.93
N ILE A 15 9.37 -18.51 0.44
CA ILE A 15 8.35 -18.34 -0.60
C ILE A 15 7.20 -17.46 -0.09
N ILE A 16 6.72 -17.70 1.14
CA ILE A 16 5.65 -16.88 1.74
C ILE A 16 6.09 -15.42 1.85
N ASP A 17 7.28 -15.18 2.40
CA ASP A 17 7.83 -13.83 2.57
C ASP A 17 8.01 -13.13 1.20
N LEU A 18 8.45 -13.86 0.17
CA LEU A 18 8.61 -13.33 -1.19
C LEU A 18 7.25 -12.98 -1.83
N VAL A 19 6.25 -13.85 -1.71
CA VAL A 19 4.91 -13.60 -2.25
C VAL A 19 4.29 -12.37 -1.59
N LEU A 20 4.38 -12.28 -0.25
CA LEU A 20 3.89 -11.13 0.49
C LEU A 20 4.65 -9.85 0.11
N LEU A 21 5.97 -9.91 -0.05
CA LEU A 21 6.78 -8.75 -0.45
C LEU A 21 6.36 -8.23 -1.82
N VAL A 22 6.24 -9.11 -2.81
CA VAL A 22 5.79 -8.72 -4.17
C VAL A 22 4.39 -8.14 -4.12
N PHE A 23 3.49 -8.76 -3.36
CA PHE A 23 2.12 -8.27 -3.18
C PHE A 23 2.09 -6.85 -2.57
N ALA A 24 2.84 -6.61 -1.51
CA ALA A 24 2.96 -5.30 -0.87
C ALA A 24 3.49 -4.24 -1.85
N LEU A 25 4.59 -4.54 -2.56
CA LEU A 25 5.19 -3.64 -3.54
C LEU A 25 4.21 -3.29 -4.67
N VAL A 26 3.43 -4.25 -5.17
CA VAL A 26 2.45 -4.00 -6.22
C VAL A 26 1.36 -3.05 -5.72
N ILE A 27 0.78 -3.29 -4.54
CA ILE A 27 -0.28 -2.44 -4.01
C ILE A 27 0.24 -1.02 -3.75
N GLU A 28 1.37 -0.89 -3.07
CA GLU A 28 1.95 0.40 -2.71
C GLU A 28 2.36 1.20 -3.96
N SER A 29 2.98 0.56 -4.94
CA SER A 29 3.39 1.22 -6.18
C SER A 29 2.18 1.65 -7.02
N VAL A 30 1.16 0.80 -7.16
CA VAL A 30 -0.07 1.16 -7.89
C VAL A 30 -0.79 2.31 -7.19
N ALA A 31 -0.92 2.27 -5.87
CA ALA A 31 -1.50 3.36 -5.08
C ALA A 31 -0.72 4.66 -5.25
N PHE A 32 0.61 4.62 -5.15
CA PHE A 32 1.48 5.78 -5.27
C PHE A 32 1.42 6.40 -6.68
N VAL A 33 1.54 5.59 -7.73
CA VAL A 33 1.43 6.04 -9.13
C VAL A 33 0.06 6.64 -9.39
N HIS A 34 -1.01 5.99 -8.93
CA HIS A 34 -2.34 6.54 -9.04
C HIS A 34 -2.41 7.92 -8.36
N CYS A 35 -1.96 8.03 -7.11
CA CYS A 35 -1.94 9.30 -6.39
C CYS A 35 -1.17 10.41 -7.11
N LEU A 36 -0.03 10.09 -7.72
CA LEU A 36 0.74 11.04 -8.54
C LEU A 36 -0.06 11.58 -9.73
N THR A 37 -0.82 10.73 -10.40
CA THR A 37 -1.61 11.09 -11.59
C THR A 37 -2.90 11.87 -11.29
N GLN A 38 -3.39 11.87 -10.04
CA GLN A 38 -4.64 12.53 -9.68
C GLN A 38 -4.48 14.05 -9.46
N ARG A 39 -5.53 14.81 -9.75
CA ARG A 39 -5.54 16.28 -9.58
C ARG A 39 -5.57 16.65 -8.09
N SER A 40 -4.80 17.66 -7.68
CA SER A 40 -4.61 17.98 -6.25
C SER A 40 -5.82 18.58 -5.55
N ASP A 41 -6.65 19.31 -6.29
CA ASP A 41 -7.91 19.92 -5.83
C ASP A 41 -9.03 18.89 -5.58
N ALA A 42 -8.93 17.69 -6.16
CA ALA A 42 -9.93 16.63 -6.00
C ALA A 42 -9.89 15.99 -4.60
N PHE A 43 -8.73 15.97 -3.95
CA PHE A 43 -8.55 15.39 -2.61
C PHE A 43 -9.36 16.12 -1.52
N PRO A 44 -9.27 17.46 -1.37
CA PRO A 44 -10.12 18.16 -0.41
C PRO A 44 -11.61 18.09 -0.77
N ALA A 45 -11.97 17.95 -2.06
CA ALA A 45 -13.37 17.86 -2.49
C ALA A 45 -14.06 16.57 -2.01
N ILE A 46 -13.31 15.49 -1.80
CA ILE A 46 -13.83 14.22 -1.23
C ILE A 46 -13.63 14.11 0.29
N GLY A 47 -13.13 15.16 0.96
CA GLY A 47 -12.97 15.19 2.42
C GLY A 47 -11.84 14.30 2.98
N THR A 48 -10.88 13.89 2.14
CA THR A 48 -9.72 13.09 2.59
C THR A 48 -8.48 13.97 2.84
N LEU A 49 -7.37 13.34 3.28
CA LEU A 49 -6.08 14.01 3.42
C LEU A 49 -5.64 14.68 2.09
N PRO A 50 -4.90 15.80 2.14
CA PRO A 50 -4.42 16.45 0.92
C PRO A 50 -3.47 15.53 0.15
N LYS A 51 -3.38 15.74 -1.18
CA LYS A 51 -2.52 14.94 -2.09
C LYS A 51 -1.09 14.75 -1.55
N ALA A 52 -0.49 15.81 -1.02
CA ALA A 52 0.85 15.77 -0.45
C ALA A 52 0.96 14.82 0.75
N GLY A 53 -0.06 14.76 1.61
CA GLY A 53 -0.11 13.83 2.74
C GLY A 53 -0.17 12.38 2.28
N TRP A 54 -1.03 12.08 1.30
CA TRP A 54 -1.10 10.74 0.72
C TRP A 54 0.19 10.32 0.02
N LEU A 55 0.80 11.22 -0.76
CA LEU A 55 2.09 10.94 -1.41
C LEU A 55 3.21 10.69 -0.39
N ALA A 56 3.25 11.44 0.72
CA ALA A 56 4.23 11.24 1.77
C ALA A 56 4.05 9.86 2.43
N ILE A 57 2.81 9.50 2.80
CA ILE A 57 2.52 8.20 3.44
C ILE A 57 2.88 7.04 2.50
N LEU A 58 2.34 7.05 1.28
CA LEU A 58 2.56 5.98 0.30
C LEU A 58 4.03 5.90 -0.12
N GLY A 59 4.70 7.04 -0.31
CA GLY A 59 6.10 7.10 -0.67
C GLY A 59 7.01 6.55 0.44
N ILE A 60 6.77 6.92 1.70
CA ILE A 60 7.53 6.39 2.84
C ILE A 60 7.30 4.88 2.98
N CYS A 61 6.04 4.41 2.87
CA CYS A 61 5.73 2.99 2.94
C CYS A 61 6.45 2.20 1.84
N LEU A 62 6.35 2.66 0.58
CA LEU A 62 7.01 2.03 -0.55
C LEU A 62 8.54 1.98 -0.37
N LEU A 63 9.14 3.07 0.11
CA LEU A 63 10.57 3.11 0.42
C LEU A 63 10.96 2.14 1.52
N LEU A 64 10.20 2.06 2.61
CA LEU A 64 10.46 1.10 3.69
C LEU A 64 10.32 -0.35 3.22
N THR A 65 9.34 -0.65 2.39
CA THR A 65 9.17 -1.98 1.79
C THR A 65 10.35 -2.32 0.89
N LEU A 66 10.82 -1.37 0.06
CA LEU A 66 12.00 -1.55 -0.81
C LEU A 66 13.31 -1.71 -0.05
N LEU A 67 13.47 -1.03 1.09
CA LEU A 67 14.65 -1.14 1.95
C LEU A 67 14.71 -2.47 2.73
N GLY A 68 13.69 -3.33 2.58
CA GLY A 68 13.74 -4.68 3.10
C GLY A 68 13.47 -4.77 4.61
N PHE A 69 12.70 -3.85 5.19
CA PHE A 69 12.31 -3.88 6.61
C PHE A 69 11.43 -5.09 7.00
N GLY A 70 11.25 -6.07 6.12
CA GLY A 70 10.46 -7.28 6.32
C GLY A 70 8.97 -7.00 6.13
N VAL A 71 8.30 -7.78 5.27
CA VAL A 71 6.89 -7.56 4.92
C VAL A 71 5.93 -7.82 6.09
N ILE A 72 6.28 -8.75 6.98
CA ILE A 72 5.51 -9.06 8.19
C ILE A 72 5.87 -8.11 9.35
N SER A 73 6.85 -7.23 9.17
CA SER A 73 7.15 -6.21 10.18
C SER A 73 5.98 -5.23 10.32
N ILE A 74 5.95 -4.49 11.44
CA ILE A 74 4.95 -3.44 11.64
C ILE A 74 4.97 -2.41 10.50
N PHE A 75 6.14 -2.13 9.92
CA PHE A 75 6.27 -1.19 8.81
C PHE A 75 5.68 -1.73 7.51
N GLY A 76 5.94 -3.00 7.19
CA GLY A 76 5.36 -3.66 6.01
C GLY A 76 3.84 -3.79 6.12
N LEU A 77 3.32 -4.12 7.30
CA LEU A 77 1.89 -4.18 7.55
C LEU A 77 1.21 -2.81 7.43
N ILE A 78 1.84 -1.75 7.97
CA ILE A 78 1.36 -0.38 7.79
C ILE A 78 1.37 0.01 6.32
N GLY A 79 2.40 -0.36 5.56
CA GLY A 79 2.50 -0.07 4.14
C GLY A 79 1.39 -0.71 3.31
N ILE A 80 1.15 -2.01 3.51
CA ILE A 80 0.04 -2.73 2.89
C ILE A 80 -1.29 -2.08 3.28
N ALA A 81 -1.50 -1.76 4.56
CA ALA A 81 -2.72 -1.12 5.03
C ALA A 81 -2.93 0.26 4.38
N ALA A 82 -1.90 1.10 4.32
CA ALA A 82 -1.96 2.41 3.69
C ALA A 82 -2.28 2.32 2.20
N GLY A 83 -1.64 1.39 1.48
CA GLY A 83 -1.92 1.12 0.07
C GLY A 83 -3.36 0.63 -0.15
N MET A 84 -3.84 -0.29 0.69
CA MET A 84 -5.22 -0.80 0.65
C MET A 84 -6.25 0.29 0.95
N ILE A 85 -6.05 1.10 1.99
CA ILE A 85 -6.93 2.23 2.31
C ILE A 85 -7.00 3.19 1.12
N TYR A 86 -5.86 3.55 0.53
CA TYR A 86 -5.85 4.41 -0.65
C TYR A 86 -6.63 3.79 -1.83
N MET A 87 -6.39 2.51 -2.14
CA MET A 87 -7.03 1.85 -3.27
C MET A 87 -8.53 1.62 -3.09
N LEU A 88 -8.99 1.40 -1.86
CA LEU A 88 -10.38 1.01 -1.57
C LEU A 88 -11.25 2.18 -1.12
N ASP A 89 -10.68 3.23 -0.56
CA ASP A 89 -11.42 4.40 -0.06
C ASP A 89 -11.20 5.62 -0.96
N VAL A 90 -9.95 6.07 -1.07
CA VAL A 90 -9.61 7.32 -1.77
C VAL A 90 -9.82 7.20 -3.28
N ARG A 91 -9.35 6.11 -3.89
CA ARG A 91 -9.45 5.92 -5.34
C ARG A 91 -10.90 5.88 -5.84
N PRO A 92 -11.84 5.12 -5.21
CA PRO A 92 -13.25 5.21 -5.56
C PRO A 92 -13.82 6.61 -5.38
N GLY A 93 -13.56 7.28 -4.25
CA GLY A 93 -14.04 8.65 -4.04
C GLY A 93 -13.59 9.64 -5.12
N LEU A 94 -12.31 9.58 -5.52
CA LEU A 94 -11.78 10.41 -6.62
C LEU A 94 -12.42 10.08 -7.97
N ARG A 95 -12.71 8.80 -8.22
CA ARG A 95 -13.39 8.36 -9.44
C ARG A 95 -14.83 8.88 -9.48
N ASP A 96 -15.57 8.76 -8.40
CA ASP A 96 -16.98 9.16 -8.37
C ASP A 96 -17.14 10.68 -8.53
N LEU A 97 -16.21 11.47 -7.95
CA LEU A 97 -16.11 12.90 -8.20
C LEU A 97 -15.84 13.22 -9.68
N SER A 98 -14.96 12.44 -10.33
CA SER A 98 -14.60 12.63 -11.74
C SER A 98 -15.73 12.24 -12.69
N ASP A 99 -16.51 11.21 -12.33
CA ASP A 99 -17.65 10.72 -13.10
C ASP A 99 -18.91 11.59 -12.93
N GLY A 100 -18.88 12.61 -12.06
CA GLY A 100 -20.02 13.49 -11.80
C GLY A 100 -21.19 12.81 -11.06
N LYS A 101 -20.98 11.58 -10.57
CA LYS A 101 -21.92 10.88 -9.70
C LYS A 101 -21.76 11.44 -8.29
N GLY A 102 -22.43 12.56 -8.03
CA GLY A 102 -22.58 13.07 -6.67
C GLY A 102 -23.16 11.96 -5.78
N TYR A 103 -22.53 11.74 -4.63
CA TYR A 103 -23.12 10.95 -3.55
C TYR A 103 -24.35 11.72 -3.04
N TRP A 104 -25.51 11.37 -3.55
CA TRP A 104 -26.83 11.75 -3.06
C TRP A 104 -27.59 10.48 -2.69
#